data_AF-A0AAJ4JR51-F1
#
_entry.id   AF-A0AAJ4JR51-F1
#
_cell.length_a   1.000
_cell.length_b   1.000
_cell.length_c   1.000
_cell.angle_alpha   90.00
_cell.angle_beta   90.00
_cell.angle_gamma   90.00
#
_symmetry.space_group_name_H-M   'P 1'
#
loop_
_entity.id
_entity.type
_entity.pdbx_description
1 polymer ?
#
loop_
_entity_poly.entity_id
_entity_poly.type
_entity_poly.pdbx_seq_one_letter_code
_entity_poly.pdbx_strand_id
1 'polypeptide(L)'
;MAFTSLYHIEVLTLREYLLRLHAFQLQQIDREYNMHKQAWLNHQVTLTKEQGKKQVPIYKRFKDFFNYEKYLKELRKPKIRLNNQMKRMATIAKQVNSKKG
;
A
#
# COMPACT_ATOMS: atom_id res chain seq x y z
N MET A 1 4.57 -7.50 -14.15
CA MET A 1 4.02 -8.85 -13.94
C MET A 1 2.55 -8.80 -14.36
N ALA A 2 2.27 -9.12 -15.62
CA ALA A 2 0.90 -9.24 -16.12
C ALA A 2 0.48 -10.71 -16.07
N PHE A 3 -0.80 -11.00 -15.87
CA PHE A 3 -1.35 -12.35 -15.94
C PHE A 3 -1.10 -12.90 -17.36
N THR A 4 -0.18 -13.85 -17.49
CA THR A 4 0.36 -14.28 -18.78
C THR A 4 -0.57 -15.24 -19.54
N SER A 5 -1.69 -15.69 -18.97
CA SER A 5 -2.72 -16.49 -19.65
C SER A 5 -3.96 -16.65 -18.78
N LEU A 6 -5.16 -16.67 -19.40
CA LEU A 6 -6.45 -17.00 -18.75
C LEU A 6 -6.43 -18.39 -18.10
N TYR A 7 -5.75 -19.35 -18.72
CA TYR A 7 -5.59 -20.71 -18.19
C TYR A 7 -4.87 -20.74 -16.84
N HIS A 8 -3.88 -19.86 -16.64
CA HIS A 8 -3.20 -19.75 -15.35
C HIS A 8 -4.10 -19.20 -14.25
N ILE A 9 -5.13 -18.40 -14.59
CA ILE A 9 -6.11 -17.89 -13.64
C ILE A 9 -7.05 -19.01 -13.17
N GLU A 10 -7.39 -19.93 -14.07
CA GLU A 10 -8.28 -21.07 -13.78
C GLU A 10 -7.62 -22.14 -12.90
N VAL A 11 -6.31 -22.32 -13.00
CA VAL A 11 -5.55 -23.34 -12.23
C VAL A 11 -4.94 -22.78 -10.92
N LEU A 12 -5.03 -21.46 -10.70
CA LEU A 12 -4.46 -20.81 -9.51
C LEU A 12 -5.19 -21.25 -8.23
N THR A 13 -4.43 -21.73 -7.25
CA THR A 13 -4.98 -21.92 -5.91
C THR A 13 -5.35 -20.56 -5.30
N LEU A 14 -6.37 -20.51 -4.44
CA LEU A 14 -6.79 -19.28 -3.75
C LEU A 14 -5.61 -18.57 -3.06
N ARG A 15 -4.67 -19.34 -2.51
CA ARG A 15 -3.46 -18.82 -1.85
C ARG A 15 -2.54 -18.09 -2.83
N GLU A 16 -2.26 -18.69 -3.98
CA GLU A 16 -1.37 -18.09 -4.98
C GLU A 16 -1.99 -16.85 -5.63
N TYR A 17 -3.31 -16.88 -5.88
CA TYR A 17 -4.04 -15.71 -6.36
C TYR A 17 -3.90 -14.54 -5.37
N LEU A 18 -4.15 -14.78 -4.08
CA LEU A 18 -4.04 -13.76 -3.03
C LEU A 18 -2.61 -13.20 -2.91
N LEU A 19 -1.59 -14.06 -3.01
CA LEU A 19 -0.18 -13.64 -3.00
C LEU A 19 0.14 -12.74 -4.20
N ARG A 20 -0.29 -13.11 -5.41
CA ARG A 20 -0.08 -12.32 -6.63
C ARG A 20 -0.83 -10.99 -6.57
N LEU A 21 -2.07 -10.99 -6.08
CA LEU A 21 -2.84 -9.77 -5.87
C LEU A 21 -2.13 -8.83 -4.89
N HIS A 22 -1.61 -9.36 -3.79
CA HIS A 22 -0.86 -8.57 -2.81
C HIS A 22 0.44 -8.00 -3.41
N ALA A 23 1.18 -8.80 -4.19
CA ALA A 23 2.37 -8.33 -4.91
C ALA A 23 2.04 -7.22 -5.93
N PHE A 24 0.92 -7.37 -6.66
CA PHE A 24 0.45 -6.35 -7.60
C PHE A 24 0.08 -5.04 -6.89
N GLN A 25 -0.60 -5.12 -5.75
CA GLN A 25 -0.93 -3.94 -4.95
C GLN A 25 0.33 -3.21 -4.46
N LEU A 26 1.36 -3.94 -4.01
CA LEU A 26 2.65 -3.34 -3.65
C LEU A 26 3.31 -2.66 -4.85
N GLN A 27 3.35 -3.35 -6.00
CA GLN A 27 3.89 -2.79 -7.23
C GLN A 27 3.17 -1.50 -7.66
N GLN A 28 1.86 -1.41 -7.44
CA GLN A 28 1.09 -0.21 -7.74
C GLN A 28 1.46 0.96 -6.82
N ILE A 29 1.63 0.72 -5.52
CA ILE A 29 2.11 1.74 -4.57
C ILE A 29 3.51 2.24 -4.97
N ASP A 30 4.40 1.34 -5.39
CA ASP A 30 5.75 1.73 -5.86
C ASP A 30 5.70 2.57 -7.16
N ARG A 31 4.78 2.26 -8.08
CA ARG A 31 4.55 3.09 -9.26
C ARG A 31 4.04 4.48 -8.90
N GLU A 32 3.06 4.57 -8.01
CA GLU A 32 2.55 5.85 -7.51
C GLU A 32 3.66 6.66 -6.83
N TYR A 33 4.48 6.03 -6.00
CA TYR A 33 5.65 6.66 -5.40
C TYR A 33 6.57 7.28 -6.45
N ASN A 34 6.90 6.54 -7.51
CA ASN A 34 7.78 7.02 -8.58
C ASN A 34 7.15 8.18 -9.37
N MET A 35 5.85 8.09 -9.70
CA MET A 35 5.11 9.17 -10.35
C MET A 35 5.07 10.43 -9.50
N HIS A 36 4.76 10.30 -8.20
CA HIS A 36 4.77 11.41 -7.27
C HIS A 36 6.16 12.01 -7.09
N LYS A 37 7.21 11.18 -7.06
CA LYS A 37 8.60 11.65 -6.98
C LYS A 37 8.99 12.46 -8.21
N GLN A 38 8.60 12.01 -9.40
CA GLN A 38 8.83 12.76 -10.63
C GLN A 38 8.05 14.07 -10.63
N ALA A 39 6.77 14.05 -10.26
CA ALA A 39 5.95 15.24 -10.13
C ALA A 39 6.55 16.22 -9.12
N TRP A 40 7.06 15.74 -7.98
CA TRP A 40 7.72 16.55 -6.96
C TRP A 40 8.98 17.24 -7.47
N LEU A 41 9.83 16.51 -8.20
CA LEU A 41 11.04 17.09 -8.81
C LEU A 41 10.68 18.19 -9.82
N ASN A 42 9.61 17.99 -10.58
CA ASN A 42 9.10 19.00 -11.50
C ASN A 42 8.45 20.19 -10.73
N HIS A 43 7.77 19.94 -9.62
CA HIS A 43 7.05 20.93 -8.82
C HIS A 43 7.93 21.80 -7.92
N GLN A 44 9.09 21.29 -7.48
CA GLN A 44 10.08 22.06 -6.71
C GLN A 44 10.51 23.35 -7.43
N VAL A 45 10.37 23.39 -8.76
CA VAL A 45 10.71 24.55 -9.60
C VAL A 45 9.63 25.64 -9.55
N THR A 46 8.38 25.32 -9.24
CA THR A 46 7.22 26.21 -9.51
C THR A 46 6.40 26.62 -8.30
N LEU A 47 6.39 25.82 -7.21
CA LEU A 47 5.55 26.10 -6.05
C LEU A 47 6.31 26.74 -4.89
N THR A 48 6.53 28.04 -5.01
CA THR A 48 6.96 28.90 -3.91
C THR A 48 5.78 29.70 -3.40
N LYS A 49 5.75 29.93 -2.09
CA LYS A 49 4.87 30.90 -1.43
C LYS A 49 5.70 32.08 -0.96
N GLU A 50 5.11 33.26 -0.94
CA GLU A 50 5.72 34.42 -0.32
C GLU A 50 5.60 34.31 1.21
N GLN A 51 6.75 34.40 1.88
CA GLN A 51 6.84 34.51 3.33
C GLN A 51 7.62 35.79 3.66
N GLY A 52 6.88 36.90 3.81
CA GLY A 52 7.46 38.23 3.93
C GLY A 52 8.14 38.64 2.63
N LYS A 53 9.43 39.00 2.67
CA LYS A 53 10.23 39.40 1.48
C LYS A 53 10.91 38.23 0.76
N LYS A 54 10.67 36.98 1.16
CA LYS A 54 11.34 35.79 0.61
C LYS A 54 10.33 34.81 0.03
N GLN A 55 10.69 34.19 -1.09
CA GLN A 55 9.96 33.04 -1.62
C GLN A 55 10.46 31.75 -0.97
N VAL A 56 9.55 30.96 -0.42
CA VAL A 56 9.84 29.68 0.23
C VAL A 56 9.02 28.58 -0.44
N PRO A 57 9.58 27.39 -0.73
CA PRO A 57 8.80 26.29 -1.29
C PRO A 57 7.64 25.88 -0.38
N ILE A 58 6.46 25.63 -0.96
CA ILE A 58 5.22 25.29 -0.22
C ILE A 58 5.40 24.03 0.62
N TYR A 59 6.03 23.03 0.04
CA TYR A 59 6.36 21.78 0.69
C TYR A 59 7.89 21.72 0.90
N LYS A 60 8.31 21.46 2.14
CA LYS A 60 9.74 21.42 2.49
C LYS A 60 10.35 20.04 2.24
N ARG A 61 9.56 18.98 2.33
CA ARG A 61 10.00 17.59 2.17
C ARG A 61 9.02 16.82 1.29
N PHE A 62 9.55 15.85 0.55
CA PHE A 62 8.71 14.97 -0.28
C PHE A 62 7.64 14.23 0.54
N LYS A 63 7.95 13.86 1.80
CA LYS A 63 6.99 13.20 2.71
C LYS A 63 5.74 14.04 3.00
N ASP A 64 5.83 15.36 2.88
CA ASP A 64 4.70 16.28 3.06
C ASP A 64 3.77 16.28 1.84
N PHE A 65 4.31 15.96 0.65
CA PHE A 65 3.56 15.83 -0.60
C PHE A 65 3.01 14.42 -0.80
N PHE A 66 3.81 13.40 -0.50
CA PHE A 66 3.41 12.00 -0.63
C PHE A 66 3.95 11.14 0.53
N ASN A 67 3.04 10.55 1.29
CA ASN A 67 3.37 9.72 2.45
C ASN A 67 3.26 8.23 2.13
N TYR A 68 4.32 7.67 1.53
CA TYR A 68 4.42 6.25 1.16
C TYR A 68 4.15 5.29 2.35
N GLU A 69 4.67 5.61 3.54
CA GLU A 69 4.47 4.78 4.74
C GLU A 69 3.00 4.65 5.13
N LYS A 70 2.18 5.67 4.86
CA LYS A 70 0.74 5.64 5.11
C LYS A 70 0.06 4.59 4.21
N TYR A 71 0.39 4.57 2.92
CA TYR A 71 -0.16 3.61 1.95
C TYR A 71 0.22 2.17 2.28
N LEU A 72 1.49 1.93 2.66
CA LEU A 72 1.91 0.60 3.14
C LEU A 72 1.16 0.17 4.41
N LYS A 73 0.92 1.09 5.35
CA LYS A 73 0.12 0.80 6.55
C LYS A 73 -1.32 0.48 6.20
N GLU A 74 -1.92 1.19 5.24
CA GLU A 74 -3.29 0.92 4.80
C GLU A 74 -3.40 -0.43 4.09
N LEU A 75 -2.41 -0.83 3.29
CA LEU A 75 -2.38 -2.14 2.66
C LEU A 75 -2.32 -3.28 3.69
N ARG A 76 -1.56 -3.07 4.77
CA ARG A 76 -1.41 -4.06 5.86
C ARG A 76 -2.61 -4.11 6.81
N LYS A 77 -3.47 -3.09 6.81
CA LYS A 77 -4.64 -3.08 7.69
C LYS A 77 -5.68 -4.08 7.17
N PRO A 78 -6.22 -4.95 8.03
CA PRO A 78 -7.33 -5.80 7.63
C PRO A 78 -8.50 -4.90 7.22
N LYS A 79 -8.97 -5.04 5.98
CA LYS A 79 -10.13 -4.28 5.47
C LYS A 79 -11.43 -4.60 6.23
N ILE A 80 -11.46 -5.74 6.92
CA ILE A 80 -12.60 -6.21 7.70
C ILE A 80 -12.44 -5.74 9.15
N ARG A 81 -13.41 -4.96 9.64
CA ARG A 81 -13.55 -4.69 11.06
C ARG A 81 -14.10 -5.95 11.74
N LEU A 82 -13.25 -6.65 12.48
CA LEU A 82 -13.65 -7.85 13.22
C LEU A 82 -14.58 -7.48 14.38
N ASN A 83 -15.80 -8.05 14.38
CA ASN A 83 -16.67 -8.01 15.54
C ASN A 83 -16.11 -8.90 16.68
N ASN A 84 -16.65 -8.77 17.90
CA ASN A 84 -16.13 -9.49 19.07
C ASN A 84 -16.20 -11.02 18.92
N GLN A 85 -17.21 -11.53 18.22
CA GLN A 85 -17.38 -12.96 17.96
C GLN A 85 -16.29 -13.48 17.00
N MET A 86 -16.03 -12.77 15.90
CA MET A 86 -14.98 -13.12 14.93
C MET A 86 -13.58 -13.07 15.55
N LYS A 87 -13.32 -12.13 16.47
CA LYS A 87 -12.05 -12.10 17.22
C LYS A 87 -11.85 -13.37 18.05
N ARG A 88 -12.88 -13.81 18.79
CA ARG A 88 -12.85 -15.06 19.56
C ARG A 88 -12.60 -16.28 18.67
N MET A 89 -13.28 -16.34 17.52
CA MET A 89 -13.09 -17.44 16.58
C MET A 89 -11.68 -17.45 15.98
N ALA A 90 -11.11 -16.29 15.64
CA ALA A 90 -9.74 -16.18 15.16
C ALA A 90 -8.71 -16.63 16.22
N THR A 91 -8.93 -16.31 17.51
CA THR A 91 -8.05 -16.78 18.58
C THR A 91 -8.10 -18.30 18.77
N ILE A 92 -9.28 -18.90 18.69
CA ILE A 92 -9.46 -20.36 18.79
C ILE A 92 -8.79 -21.05 17.59
N ALA A 93 -9.04 -20.57 16.37
CA ALA A 93 -8.42 -21.12 15.16
C ALA A 93 -6.89 -21.05 15.22
N LYS A 94 -6.32 -19.95 15.70
CA LYS A 94 -4.87 -19.81 15.89
C LYS A 94 -4.32 -20.85 16.88
N GLN A 95 -4.99 -21.05 18.02
CA GLN A 95 -4.58 -22.04 19.04
C GLN A 95 -4.69 -23.48 18.53
N VAL A 96 -5.73 -23.80 17.77
CA VAL A 96 -5.90 -25.13 17.19
C VAL A 96 -4.83 -25.41 16.14
N ASN A 97 -4.54 -24.46 15.25
CA ASN A 97 -3.50 -24.59 14.24
C ASN A 97 -2.09 -24.70 14.86
N SER A 98 -1.81 -24.01 15.97
CA SER A 98 -0.52 -24.11 16.67
C SER A 98 -0.33 -25.40 17.47
N LYS A 99 -1.41 -26.15 17.74
CA LYS A 99 -1.34 -27.47 18.41
C LYS A 99 -1.28 -28.64 17.43
N LYS A 100 -1.55 -28.38 16.14
CA LYS A 100 -1.64 -29.40 15.08
C LYS A 100 -0.37 -29.51 14.22
N GLY A 101 0.65 -28.70 14.52
CA GLY A 101 2.01 -28.81 13.99
C GLY A 101 2.96 -29.15 15.12
#